data_AF-A0A1H3Q760-F1
#
_entry.id   AF-A0A1H3Q760-F1
#
_cell.length_a   1.000
_cell.length_b   1.000
_cell.length_c   1.000
_cell.angle_alpha   90.00
_cell.angle_beta   90.00
_cell.angle_gamma   90.00
#
_symmetry.space_group_name_H-M   'P 1'
#
loop_
_entity.id
_entity.type
_entity.pdbx_description
1 polymer ?
#
loop_
_entity_poly.entity_id
_entity_poly.type
_entity_poly.pdbx_seq_one_letter_code
_entity_poly.pdbx_strand_id
1 'polypeptide(L)'
;MKVLFNKEIGKLYDLFASLMVSLNSEEYFEEISKYNIPEDKVFKEALEEVKVLLGDELPKYNRTFHFNSNVGFSLIHTDKMWYCKDLEEYLEYIEALDEYEVQKIIIAFIDYHGEEWIQVKDDEIIKELLRDKVKLYKFLEDKPISDEEKWRIFSILNNIEGYKNDFTTLIREYSLKYDALYRKHEKEMEDFTLKLEEEVNKKGIAIDIPINQFIDAKIIKTLFIIPSFFHSYTLSQNRINKKGESYLILGKNIEQIFQGANREASMERNISIFKNLGDLNRYTFIKLLSEGEKYGQEITEALGITSATVSYHANNLLIAGLITMERYENKTYYSLNKESLRQMIDFIKKDLKI
;
A
#
# COMPACT_ATOMS: atom_id res chain seq x y z
N MET A 1 13.32 -1.03 19.13
CA MET A 1 12.40 -0.01 18.59
C MET A 1 11.20 0.12 19.52
N LYS A 2 10.83 1.34 19.92
CA LYS A 2 9.60 1.63 20.68
C LYS A 2 8.45 1.82 19.69
N VAL A 3 7.28 1.24 19.94
CA VAL A 3 6.08 1.45 19.12
C VAL A 3 5.07 2.27 19.91
N LEU A 4 4.48 3.27 19.26
CA LEU A 4 3.52 4.20 19.83
C LEU A 4 2.34 4.38 18.88
N PHE A 5 1.15 4.58 19.42
CA PHE A 5 -0.05 4.90 18.65
C PHE A 5 -0.36 6.38 18.82
N ASN A 6 -0.59 7.10 17.71
CA ASN A 6 -0.93 8.52 17.76
C ASN A 6 -2.29 8.77 17.11
N LYS A 7 -3.34 8.72 17.94
CA LYS A 7 -4.74 8.88 17.51
C LYS A 7 -5.04 10.31 17.04
N GLU A 8 -4.51 11.32 17.73
CA GLU A 8 -4.76 12.73 17.40
C GLU A 8 -4.17 13.09 16.02
N ILE A 9 -2.92 12.70 15.76
CA ILE A 9 -2.32 12.86 14.44
C ILE A 9 -3.03 11.99 13.40
N GLY A 10 -3.50 10.80 13.80
CA GLY A 10 -4.36 9.96 12.96
C GLY A 10 -5.58 10.70 12.48
N LYS A 11 -6.36 11.31 13.38
CA LYS A 11 -7.54 12.10 13.04
C LYS A 11 -7.21 13.30 12.16
N LEU A 12 -6.12 14.01 12.45
CA LEU A 12 -5.65 15.12 11.61
C LEU A 12 -5.33 14.65 10.18
N TYR A 13 -4.56 13.57 10.05
CA TYR A 13 -4.22 12.99 8.76
C TYR A 13 -5.47 12.50 8.01
N ASP A 14 -6.39 11.89 8.74
CA ASP A 14 -7.59 11.27 8.18
C ASP A 14 -8.58 12.29 7.60
N LEU A 15 -8.54 13.56 8.08
CA LEU A 15 -9.23 14.69 7.47
C LEU A 15 -8.71 14.98 6.06
N PHE A 16 -7.40 14.92 5.87
CA PHE A 16 -6.83 15.07 4.53
C PHE A 16 -7.13 13.82 3.70
N ALA A 17 -6.95 12.62 4.27
CA ALA A 17 -7.23 11.37 3.58
C ALA A 17 -8.68 11.26 3.09
N SER A 18 -9.66 11.80 3.83
CA SER A 18 -11.06 11.82 3.38
C SER A 18 -11.24 12.63 2.10
N LEU A 19 -10.62 13.80 1.98
CA LEU A 19 -10.63 14.58 0.74
C LEU A 19 -9.86 13.86 -0.37
N MET A 20 -8.66 13.36 -0.08
CA MET A 20 -7.80 12.71 -1.08
C MET A 20 -8.47 11.47 -1.67
N VAL A 21 -9.06 10.60 -0.84
CA VAL A 21 -9.60 9.33 -1.30
C VAL A 21 -11.01 9.50 -1.87
N SER A 22 -11.86 10.33 -1.27
CA SER A 22 -13.21 10.53 -1.79
C SER A 22 -13.20 11.21 -3.15
N LEU A 23 -12.34 12.20 -3.37
CA LEU A 23 -12.30 12.94 -4.63
C LEU A 23 -11.60 12.18 -5.76
N ASN A 24 -10.91 11.08 -5.42
CA ASN A 24 -10.20 10.20 -6.36
C ASN A 24 -10.62 8.74 -6.16
N SER A 25 -11.89 8.53 -5.84
CA SER A 25 -12.39 7.22 -5.44
C SER A 25 -12.29 6.19 -6.56
N GLU A 26 -12.45 6.61 -7.82
CA GLU A 26 -12.38 5.72 -8.97
C GLU A 26 -10.98 5.15 -9.14
N GLU A 27 -9.96 6.01 -9.15
CA GLU A 27 -8.55 5.63 -9.23
C GLU A 27 -8.12 4.79 -8.02
N TYR A 28 -8.57 5.18 -6.82
CA TYR A 28 -8.31 4.43 -5.59
C TYR A 28 -8.90 3.01 -5.67
N PHE A 29 -10.15 2.87 -6.14
CA PHE A 29 -10.78 1.55 -6.27
C PHE A 29 -10.18 0.71 -7.41
N GLU A 30 -9.73 1.34 -8.49
CA GLU A 30 -9.00 0.67 -9.58
C GLU A 30 -7.69 0.05 -9.06
N GLU A 31 -6.90 0.80 -8.29
CA GLU A 31 -5.65 0.31 -7.71
C GLU A 31 -5.85 -0.87 -6.76
N ILE A 32 -6.86 -0.79 -5.86
CA ILE A 32 -7.10 -1.87 -4.89
C ILE A 32 -7.81 -3.08 -5.51
N SER A 33 -8.47 -2.93 -6.66
CA SER A 33 -9.17 -4.04 -7.35
C SER A 33 -8.21 -5.18 -7.71
N LYS A 34 -6.93 -4.86 -7.92
CA LYS A 34 -5.83 -5.81 -8.19
C LYS A 34 -5.63 -6.85 -7.09
N TYR A 35 -6.15 -6.59 -5.88
CA TYR A 35 -6.00 -7.47 -4.72
C TYR A 35 -7.23 -8.33 -4.42
N ASN A 36 -8.26 -8.30 -5.27
CA ASN A 36 -9.47 -9.14 -5.15
C ASN A 36 -10.14 -9.06 -3.76
N ILE A 37 -10.13 -7.88 -3.15
CA ILE A 37 -10.72 -7.62 -1.84
C ILE A 37 -12.27 -7.59 -1.91
N PRO A 38 -12.96 -8.06 -0.85
CA PRO A 38 -14.42 -7.90 -0.76
C PRO A 38 -14.83 -6.43 -0.79
N GLU A 39 -16.02 -6.17 -1.33
CA GLU A 39 -16.61 -4.83 -1.30
C GLU A 39 -16.90 -4.37 0.14
N ASP A 40 -16.34 -3.24 0.54
CA ASP A 40 -16.69 -2.53 1.79
C ASP A 40 -17.70 -1.41 1.48
N LYS A 41 -19.00 -1.73 1.67
CA LYS A 41 -20.09 -0.78 1.44
C LYS A 41 -20.06 0.40 2.41
N VAL A 42 -19.70 0.17 3.68
CA VAL A 42 -19.63 1.22 4.70
C VAL A 42 -18.57 2.24 4.32
N PHE A 43 -17.41 1.76 3.87
CA PHE A 43 -16.35 2.63 3.39
C PHE A 43 -16.77 3.42 2.14
N LYS A 44 -17.38 2.77 1.14
CA LYS A 44 -17.90 3.45 -0.07
C LYS A 44 -18.93 4.53 0.28
N GLU A 45 -19.87 4.24 1.17
CA GLU A 45 -20.87 5.19 1.65
C GLU A 45 -20.23 6.39 2.35
N ALA A 46 -19.20 6.17 3.17
CA ALA A 46 -18.45 7.25 3.81
C ALA A 46 -17.72 8.14 2.78
N LEU A 47 -17.16 7.55 1.70
CA LEU A 47 -16.53 8.33 0.64
C LEU A 47 -17.54 9.20 -0.11
N GLU A 48 -18.72 8.67 -0.42
CA GLU A 48 -19.80 9.43 -1.04
C GLU A 48 -20.37 10.50 -0.11
N GLU A 49 -20.44 10.24 1.20
CA GLU A 49 -20.87 11.23 2.17
C GLU A 49 -19.96 12.47 2.18
N VAL A 50 -18.63 12.29 2.01
CA VAL A 50 -17.70 13.43 1.81
C VAL A 50 -18.13 14.27 0.63
N LYS A 51 -18.40 13.67 -0.54
CA LYS A 51 -18.80 14.40 -1.75
C LYS A 51 -20.11 15.17 -1.54
N VAL A 52 -21.10 14.54 -0.88
CA VAL A 52 -22.38 15.16 -0.52
C VAL A 52 -22.18 16.36 0.42
N LEU A 53 -21.28 16.23 1.39
CA LEU A 53 -20.97 17.25 2.38
C LEU A 53 -20.23 18.47 1.79
N LEU A 54 -19.49 18.27 0.70
CA LEU A 54 -18.91 19.36 -0.08
C LEU A 54 -19.96 20.09 -0.94
N GLY A 55 -20.99 19.40 -1.42
CA GLY A 55 -22.12 20.02 -2.14
C GLY A 55 -21.67 20.86 -3.32
N ASP A 56 -22.19 22.10 -3.41
CA ASP A 56 -21.85 23.05 -4.49
C ASP A 56 -20.38 23.50 -4.49
N GLU A 57 -19.66 23.29 -3.38
CA GLU A 57 -18.23 23.63 -3.27
C GLU A 57 -17.32 22.55 -3.87
N LEU A 58 -17.85 21.37 -4.20
CA LEU A 58 -17.09 20.23 -4.73
C LEU A 58 -16.08 20.60 -5.83
N PRO A 59 -16.40 21.44 -6.84
CA PRO A 59 -15.42 21.85 -7.85
C PRO A 59 -14.18 22.57 -7.28
N LYS A 60 -14.34 23.36 -6.20
CA LYS A 60 -13.25 24.08 -5.51
C LYS A 60 -12.28 23.09 -4.87
N TYR A 61 -12.80 22.03 -4.24
CA TYR A 61 -12.01 20.96 -3.63
C TYR A 61 -11.35 20.07 -4.68
N ASN A 62 -12.07 19.69 -5.75
CA ASN A 62 -11.48 18.93 -6.86
C ASN A 62 -10.28 19.66 -7.48
N ARG A 63 -10.35 20.98 -7.63
CA ARG A 63 -9.22 21.77 -8.14
C ARG A 63 -7.96 21.71 -7.28
N THR A 64 -8.10 21.33 -6.01
CA THR A 64 -6.98 21.26 -5.07
C THR A 64 -6.52 19.82 -4.86
N PHE A 65 -7.46 18.87 -4.68
CA PHE A 65 -7.19 17.52 -4.19
C PHE A 65 -7.40 16.41 -5.23
N HIS A 66 -7.78 16.71 -6.47
CA HIS A 66 -7.89 15.68 -7.50
C HIS A 66 -6.50 15.10 -7.88
N PHE A 67 -6.43 13.85 -8.33
CA PHE A 67 -5.21 13.09 -8.58
C PHE A 67 -4.39 13.71 -9.71
N ASN A 68 -5.06 14.13 -10.78
CA ASN A 68 -4.45 14.94 -11.85
C ASN A 68 -3.99 16.34 -11.39
N SER A 69 -4.35 16.73 -10.17
CA SER A 69 -4.24 18.07 -9.56
C SER A 69 -3.25 18.10 -8.39
N ASN A 70 -2.37 17.12 -8.30
CA ASN A 70 -1.46 16.77 -7.21
C ASN A 70 -0.73 17.89 -6.40
N VAL A 71 -0.80 19.18 -6.77
CA VAL A 71 -0.24 20.30 -5.99
C VAL A 71 -0.83 20.40 -4.59
N GLY A 72 -2.14 20.17 -4.38
CA GLY A 72 -2.75 20.20 -3.04
C GLY A 72 -2.12 19.21 -2.05
N PHE A 73 -1.67 18.06 -2.54
CA PHE A 73 -1.01 17.05 -1.71
C PHE A 73 0.39 17.49 -1.25
N SER A 74 1.06 18.38 -1.99
CA SER A 74 2.37 18.91 -1.60
C SER A 74 2.32 19.59 -0.22
N LEU A 75 1.25 20.32 0.08
CA LEU A 75 1.02 20.96 1.37
C LEU A 75 0.46 20.03 2.44
N ILE A 76 0.16 18.76 2.14
CA ILE A 76 -0.28 17.74 3.12
C ILE A 76 0.93 16.93 3.59
N HIS A 77 1.86 16.64 2.68
CA HIS A 77 3.03 15.80 2.96
C HIS A 77 4.22 16.55 3.59
N THR A 78 3.96 17.70 4.23
CA THR A 78 5.04 18.41 4.92
C THR A 78 5.42 17.69 6.21
N ASP A 79 6.71 17.77 6.56
CA ASP A 79 7.25 17.17 7.78
C ASP A 79 6.52 17.61 9.05
N LYS A 80 6.01 18.84 9.06
CA LYS A 80 5.44 19.48 10.25
C LYS A 80 4.14 18.81 10.70
N MET A 81 3.38 18.19 9.79
CA MET A 81 2.12 17.48 10.10
C MET A 81 2.29 16.46 11.23
N TRP A 82 3.42 15.76 11.25
CA TRP A 82 3.70 14.69 12.21
C TRP A 82 4.11 15.17 13.61
N TYR A 83 4.25 16.49 13.80
CA TYR A 83 4.65 17.10 15.06
C TYR A 83 3.64 18.14 15.56
N CYS A 84 2.62 18.48 14.76
CA CYS A 84 1.57 19.38 15.20
C CYS A 84 0.67 18.72 16.23
N LYS A 85 0.16 19.56 17.14
CA LYS A 85 -0.82 19.16 18.16
C LYS A 85 -2.21 19.00 17.56
N ASP A 86 -2.58 19.89 16.65
CA ASP A 86 -3.92 19.95 16.05
C ASP A 86 -3.87 20.57 14.65
N LEU A 87 -5.04 20.66 14.01
CA LEU A 87 -5.19 21.22 12.67
C LEU A 87 -4.78 22.69 12.61
N GLU A 88 -5.13 23.49 13.61
CA GLU A 88 -4.87 24.93 13.55
C GLU A 88 -3.36 25.20 13.62
N GLU A 89 -2.60 24.51 14.48
CA GLU A 89 -1.13 24.61 14.48
C GLU A 89 -0.54 24.23 13.11
N TYR A 90 -1.13 23.26 12.42
CA TYR A 90 -0.69 22.89 11.08
C TYR A 90 -0.95 23.99 10.05
N LEU A 91 -2.14 24.58 10.05
CA LEU A 91 -2.51 25.63 9.12
C LEU A 91 -1.74 26.93 9.37
N GLU A 92 -1.53 27.30 10.64
CA GLU A 92 -0.67 28.43 11.02
C GLU A 92 0.77 28.24 10.51
N TYR A 93 1.29 27.01 10.57
CA TYR A 93 2.60 26.70 9.96
C TYR A 93 2.59 26.93 8.45
N ILE A 94 1.58 26.44 7.73
CA ILE A 94 1.49 26.63 6.28
C ILE A 94 1.44 28.13 5.94
N GLU A 95 0.65 28.91 6.67
CA GLU A 95 0.53 30.36 6.49
C GLU A 95 1.86 31.09 6.72
N ALA A 96 2.64 30.63 7.71
CA ALA A 96 3.93 31.20 8.06
C ALA A 96 5.09 30.85 7.11
N LEU A 97 4.94 29.85 6.24
CA LEU A 97 5.95 29.49 5.25
C LEU A 97 6.19 30.66 4.29
N ASP A 98 7.45 30.93 3.95
CA ASP A 98 7.74 31.93 2.93
C ASP A 98 7.44 31.42 1.51
N GLU A 99 7.41 32.34 0.54
CA GLU A 99 7.09 32.02 -0.85
C GLU A 99 8.01 30.93 -1.42
N TYR A 100 9.31 31.02 -1.12
CA TYR A 100 10.32 30.10 -1.64
C TYR A 100 10.19 28.71 -1.03
N GLU A 101 9.89 28.61 0.26
CA GLU A 101 9.65 27.33 0.94
C GLU A 101 8.48 26.57 0.33
N VAL A 102 7.38 27.25 0.01
CA VAL A 102 6.23 26.63 -0.65
C VAL A 102 6.56 26.23 -2.09
N GLN A 103 7.23 27.10 -2.86
CA GLN A 103 7.70 26.75 -4.21
C GLN A 103 8.58 25.50 -4.20
N LYS A 104 9.48 25.41 -3.23
CA LYS A 104 10.35 24.25 -3.01
C LYS A 104 9.55 22.98 -2.70
N ILE A 105 8.55 23.06 -1.81
CA ILE A 105 7.67 21.94 -1.48
C ILE A 105 6.95 21.45 -2.75
N ILE A 106 6.38 22.36 -3.54
CA ILE A 106 5.64 22.04 -4.77
C ILE A 106 6.57 21.39 -5.80
N ILE A 107 7.74 21.99 -6.08
CA ILE A 107 8.68 21.46 -7.07
C ILE A 107 9.22 20.09 -6.65
N ALA A 108 9.57 19.90 -5.38
CA ALA A 108 10.02 18.61 -4.88
C ALA A 108 8.92 17.54 -4.96
N PHE A 109 7.67 17.92 -4.70
CA PHE A 109 6.53 17.03 -4.82
C PHE A 109 6.26 16.64 -6.28
N ILE A 110 6.36 17.60 -7.21
CA ILE A 110 6.29 17.32 -8.64
C ILE A 110 7.43 16.36 -9.00
N ASP A 111 8.68 16.67 -8.67
CA ASP A 111 9.81 15.80 -9.08
C ASP A 111 9.66 14.35 -8.63
N TYR A 112 9.13 14.12 -7.43
CA TYR A 112 8.94 12.80 -6.83
C TYR A 112 8.16 11.83 -7.73
N HIS A 113 7.09 12.26 -8.43
CA HIS A 113 6.28 11.47 -9.40
C HIS A 113 6.04 9.97 -9.10
N GLY A 114 6.14 9.50 -7.85
CA GLY A 114 6.03 8.08 -7.50
C GLY A 114 7.29 7.22 -7.74
N GLU A 115 8.44 7.81 -8.05
CA GLU A 115 9.74 7.11 -8.12
C GLU A 115 10.59 7.32 -6.84
N GLU A 116 11.68 6.55 -6.67
CA GLU A 116 12.58 6.71 -5.51
C GLU A 116 13.05 8.18 -5.35
N TRP A 117 13.20 8.65 -4.10
CA TRP A 117 13.59 10.02 -3.71
C TRP A 117 14.94 10.49 -4.29
N ILE A 118 15.00 10.75 -5.59
CA ILE A 118 16.18 11.09 -6.36
C ILE A 118 15.65 11.92 -7.55
N GLN A 119 15.59 13.26 -7.52
CA GLN A 119 16.74 14.11 -7.86
C GLN A 119 16.63 15.56 -7.33
N VAL A 120 15.46 16.09 -6.99
CA VAL A 120 15.35 17.48 -6.51
C VAL A 120 15.49 17.57 -4.98
N LYS A 121 16.67 17.22 -4.46
CA LYS A 121 17.14 17.65 -3.11
C LYS A 121 18.11 18.81 -3.17
N ASP A 122 18.61 19.12 -4.36
CA ASP A 122 19.53 20.23 -4.56
C ASP A 122 18.76 21.56 -4.61
N ASP A 123 18.94 22.35 -3.57
CA ASP A 123 18.36 23.68 -3.42
C ASP A 123 18.77 24.62 -4.57
N GLU A 124 19.94 24.42 -5.18
CA GLU A 124 20.40 25.24 -6.29
C GLU A 124 19.65 24.92 -7.60
N ILE A 125 19.30 23.67 -7.85
CA ILE A 125 18.47 23.28 -9.01
C ILE A 125 17.09 23.93 -8.88
N ILE A 126 16.49 23.90 -7.69
CA ILE A 126 15.18 24.53 -7.44
C ILE A 126 15.25 26.04 -7.71
N LYS A 127 16.27 26.72 -7.18
CA LYS A 127 16.49 28.15 -7.44
C LYS A 127 16.67 28.43 -8.92
N GLU A 128 17.38 27.58 -9.65
CA GLU A 128 17.58 27.72 -11.09
C GLU A 128 16.26 27.58 -11.87
N LEU A 129 15.45 26.58 -11.55
CA LEU A 129 14.12 26.39 -12.14
C LEU A 129 13.23 27.61 -11.88
N LEU A 130 13.22 28.14 -10.65
CA LEU A 130 12.40 29.29 -10.29
C LEU A 130 12.87 30.61 -10.94
N ARG A 131 14.18 30.73 -11.25
CA ARG A 131 14.73 31.90 -11.95
C ARG A 131 14.53 31.86 -13.46
N ASP A 132 14.54 30.67 -14.06
CA ASP A 132 14.46 30.47 -15.50
C ASP A 132 13.16 29.78 -15.91
N LYS A 133 12.17 30.59 -16.34
CA LYS A 133 10.85 30.11 -16.78
C LYS A 133 10.90 29.09 -17.92
N VAL A 134 11.93 29.14 -18.77
CA VAL A 134 12.10 28.17 -19.87
C VAL A 134 12.53 26.82 -19.31
N LYS A 135 13.42 26.82 -18.31
CA LYS A 135 13.82 25.58 -17.62
C LYS A 135 12.68 24.99 -16.80
N LEU A 136 11.92 25.82 -16.09
CA LEU A 136 10.72 25.36 -15.39
C LEU A 136 9.70 24.73 -16.34
N TYR A 137 9.45 25.37 -17.50
CA TYR A 137 8.55 24.81 -18.50
C TYR A 137 9.03 23.44 -19.00
N LYS A 138 10.31 23.32 -19.39
CA LYS A 138 10.88 22.03 -19.82
C LYS A 138 10.81 20.96 -18.72
N PHE A 139 11.13 21.34 -17.48
CA PHE A 139 10.99 20.44 -16.33
C PHE A 139 9.56 19.90 -16.20
N LEU A 140 8.53 20.72 -16.41
CA LEU A 140 7.13 20.27 -16.37
C LEU A 140 6.73 19.50 -17.63
N GLU A 141 7.28 19.84 -18.80
CA GLU A 141 6.99 19.19 -20.09
C GLU A 141 7.47 17.73 -20.10
N ASP A 142 8.59 17.44 -19.43
CA ASP A 142 9.17 16.09 -19.29
C ASP A 142 8.36 15.18 -18.35
N LYS A 143 7.37 15.70 -17.64
CA LYS A 143 6.55 14.94 -16.69
C LYS A 143 5.24 14.44 -17.34
N PRO A 144 4.69 13.29 -16.90
CA PRO A 144 3.42 12.74 -17.39
C PRO A 144 2.21 13.48 -16.82
N ILE A 145 2.19 14.80 -16.97
CA ILE A 145 1.17 15.73 -16.47
C ILE A 145 0.42 16.34 -17.66
N SER A 146 -0.89 16.57 -17.54
CA SER A 146 -1.67 17.23 -18.59
C SER A 146 -1.27 18.71 -18.77
N ASP A 147 -1.47 19.27 -19.95
CA ASP A 147 -1.12 20.68 -20.22
C ASP A 147 -1.94 21.67 -19.37
N GLU A 148 -3.19 21.33 -19.07
CA GLU A 148 -4.03 22.10 -18.14
C GLU A 148 -3.39 22.17 -16.74
N GLU A 149 -2.90 21.03 -16.25
CA GLU A 149 -2.28 20.96 -14.93
C GLU A 149 -0.92 21.67 -14.91
N LYS A 150 -0.11 21.57 -15.97
CA LYS A 150 1.14 22.33 -16.10
C LYS A 150 0.88 23.84 -16.00
N TRP A 151 -0.16 24.33 -16.68
CA TRP A 151 -0.56 25.74 -16.59
C TRP A 151 -1.02 26.13 -15.18
N ARG A 152 -1.71 25.23 -14.49
CA ARG A 152 -2.15 25.47 -13.13
C ARG A 152 -0.99 25.51 -12.14
N ILE A 153 -0.05 24.56 -12.21
CA ILE A 153 1.19 24.57 -11.45
C ILE A 153 1.91 25.90 -11.66
N PHE A 154 2.06 26.34 -12.91
CA PHE A 154 2.69 27.61 -13.23
C PHE A 154 1.94 28.78 -12.57
N SER A 155 0.60 28.79 -12.63
CA SER A 155 -0.23 29.82 -12.00
C SER A 155 -0.04 29.87 -10.49
N ILE A 156 0.03 28.71 -9.83
CA ILE A 156 0.27 28.59 -8.39
C ILE A 156 1.67 29.09 -8.03
N LEU A 157 2.71 28.67 -8.75
CA LEU A 157 4.10 29.07 -8.50
C LEU A 157 4.33 30.58 -8.62
N ASN A 158 3.49 31.29 -9.38
CA ASN A 158 3.51 32.76 -9.49
C ASN A 158 2.54 33.48 -8.53
N ASN A 159 1.75 32.76 -7.72
CA ASN A 159 0.81 33.33 -6.75
C ASN A 159 0.70 32.45 -5.48
N ILE A 160 1.83 32.29 -4.80
CA ILE A 160 1.94 31.38 -3.65
C ILE A 160 1.09 31.83 -2.46
N GLU A 161 1.05 33.12 -2.15
CA GLU A 161 0.24 33.64 -1.04
C GLU A 161 -1.25 33.40 -1.28
N GLY A 162 -1.74 33.60 -2.51
CA GLY A 162 -3.11 33.25 -2.87
C GLY A 162 -3.38 31.76 -2.69
N TYR A 163 -2.47 30.91 -3.17
CA TYR A 163 -2.60 29.46 -3.03
C TYR A 163 -2.62 28.98 -1.57
N LYS A 164 -1.72 29.51 -0.71
CA LYS A 164 -1.73 29.21 0.74
C LYS A 164 -3.06 29.59 1.38
N ASN A 165 -3.52 30.82 1.14
CA ASN A 165 -4.77 31.33 1.72
C ASN A 165 -5.99 30.53 1.26
N ASP A 166 -6.05 30.18 -0.03
CA ASP A 166 -7.12 29.35 -0.57
C ASP A 166 -7.10 27.94 0.08
N PHE A 167 -5.91 27.34 0.21
CA PHE A 167 -5.74 26.03 0.84
C PHE A 167 -6.15 26.03 2.31
N THR A 168 -5.64 26.97 3.12
CA THR A 168 -5.98 26.99 4.55
C THR A 168 -7.44 27.34 4.80
N THR A 169 -8.01 28.25 4.01
CA THR A 169 -9.45 28.56 4.06
C THR A 169 -10.30 27.33 3.75
N LEU A 170 -9.99 26.62 2.66
CA LEU A 170 -10.67 25.38 2.28
C LEU A 170 -10.64 24.33 3.39
N ILE A 171 -9.47 24.11 3.98
CA ILE A 171 -9.31 23.10 5.02
C ILE A 171 -10.06 23.50 6.31
N ARG A 172 -10.05 24.78 6.71
CA ARG A 172 -10.85 25.26 7.85
C ARG A 172 -12.36 25.13 7.59
N GLU A 173 -12.82 25.46 6.39
CA GLU A 173 -14.23 25.29 6.00
C GLU A 173 -14.65 23.82 6.07
N TYR A 174 -13.80 22.92 5.57
CA TYR A 174 -14.05 21.48 5.60
C TYR A 174 -14.03 20.91 7.01
N SER A 175 -13.09 21.34 7.86
CA SER A 175 -12.93 20.79 9.21
C SER A 175 -14.17 20.97 10.08
N LEU A 176 -14.91 22.09 9.90
CA LEU A 176 -16.17 22.36 10.59
C LEU A 176 -17.24 21.28 10.32
N LYS A 177 -17.18 20.66 9.15
CA LYS A 177 -18.12 19.63 8.71
C LYS A 177 -17.58 18.22 8.97
N TYR A 178 -16.25 18.03 8.86
CA TYR A 178 -15.57 16.74 9.00
C TYR A 178 -15.77 16.08 10.37
N ASP A 179 -15.80 16.86 11.46
CA ASP A 179 -15.96 16.29 12.81
C ASP A 179 -17.25 15.48 12.97
N ALA A 180 -18.34 15.91 12.34
CA ALA A 180 -19.62 15.20 12.37
C ALA A 180 -19.56 13.88 11.58
N LEU A 181 -18.84 13.89 10.45
CA LEU A 181 -18.59 12.71 9.63
C LEU A 181 -17.73 11.70 10.39
N TYR A 182 -16.59 12.12 10.94
CA TYR A 182 -15.65 11.24 11.64
C TYR A 182 -16.29 10.58 12.88
N ARG A 183 -17.14 11.29 13.63
CA ARG A 183 -17.86 10.75 14.80
C ARG A 183 -18.69 9.49 14.49
N LYS A 184 -19.15 9.32 13.25
CA LYS A 184 -19.88 8.10 12.84
C LYS A 184 -18.99 6.85 12.84
N HIS A 185 -17.69 7.05 12.63
CA HIS A 185 -16.69 5.99 12.50
C HIS A 185 -15.72 5.93 13.69
N GLU A 186 -15.82 6.87 14.63
CA GLU A 186 -14.93 6.99 15.79
C GLU A 186 -14.87 5.69 16.60
N LYS A 187 -16.01 5.08 16.90
CA LYS A 187 -16.06 3.81 17.62
C LYS A 187 -15.37 2.67 16.86
N GLU A 188 -15.61 2.57 15.55
CA GLU A 188 -14.96 1.56 14.70
C GLU A 188 -13.43 1.73 14.71
N MET A 189 -12.97 2.97 14.62
CA MET A 189 -11.54 3.31 14.68
C MET A 189 -10.93 3.07 16.06
N GLU A 190 -11.66 3.31 17.14
CA GLU A 190 -11.25 2.97 18.50
C GLU A 190 -11.08 1.45 18.66
N ASP A 191 -12.08 0.68 18.25
CA ASP A 191 -12.06 -0.79 18.30
C ASP A 191 -10.90 -1.36 17.47
N PHE A 192 -10.71 -0.82 16.25
CA PHE A 192 -9.58 -1.17 15.38
C PHE A 192 -8.23 -0.86 16.03
N THR A 193 -8.07 0.34 16.58
CA THR A 193 -6.81 0.76 17.21
C THR A 193 -6.50 -0.08 18.45
N LEU A 194 -7.50 -0.40 19.27
CA LEU A 194 -7.34 -1.25 20.45
C LEU A 194 -6.91 -2.66 20.06
N LYS A 195 -7.56 -3.28 19.07
CA LYS A 195 -7.17 -4.59 18.54
C LYS A 195 -5.72 -4.57 18.05
N LEU A 196 -5.37 -3.57 17.25
CA LEU A 196 -4.03 -3.42 16.70
C LEU A 196 -2.96 -3.23 17.79
N GLU A 197 -3.25 -2.40 18.79
CA GLU A 197 -2.38 -2.18 19.94
C GLU A 197 -2.17 -3.46 20.75
N GLU A 198 -3.24 -4.24 21.00
CA GLU A 198 -3.13 -5.54 21.64
C GLU A 198 -2.25 -6.52 20.85
N GLU A 199 -2.41 -6.59 19.53
CA GLU A 199 -1.62 -7.48 18.69
C GLU A 199 -0.15 -7.07 18.65
N VAL A 200 0.12 -5.77 18.51
CA VAL A 200 1.50 -5.23 18.55
C VAL A 200 2.14 -5.47 19.92
N ASN A 201 1.39 -5.33 21.01
CA ASN A 201 1.89 -5.61 22.36
C ASN A 201 2.21 -7.10 22.57
N LYS A 202 1.45 -8.01 21.94
CA LYS A 202 1.66 -9.47 22.03
C LYS A 202 2.76 -9.98 21.10
N LYS A 203 2.78 -9.54 19.84
CA LYS A 203 3.63 -10.08 18.76
C LYS A 203 4.75 -9.13 18.31
N GLY A 204 4.80 -7.89 18.82
CA GLY A 204 5.64 -6.84 18.26
C GLY A 204 5.16 -6.41 16.88
N ILE A 205 6.07 -5.97 16.01
CA ILE A 205 5.75 -5.59 14.61
C ILE A 205 5.58 -6.80 13.67
N ALA A 206 5.66 -8.02 14.17
CA ALA A 206 5.44 -9.26 13.42
C ALA A 206 3.96 -9.70 13.48
N ILE A 207 3.06 -8.74 13.28
CA ILE A 207 1.62 -9.00 13.15
C ILE A 207 1.31 -9.54 11.74
N ASP A 208 0.05 -9.89 11.49
CA ASP A 208 -0.41 -10.47 10.21
C ASP A 208 -0.32 -9.46 9.05
N ILE A 209 -0.02 -8.20 9.37
CA ILE A 209 0.41 -7.15 8.44
C ILE A 209 1.95 -7.16 8.41
N PRO A 210 2.59 -7.31 7.24
CA PRO A 210 4.04 -7.41 7.10
C PRO A 210 4.77 -6.07 7.29
N ILE A 211 4.50 -5.34 8.39
CA ILE A 211 5.07 -4.03 8.70
C ILE A 211 6.60 -4.04 8.57
N ASN A 212 7.25 -5.14 8.98
CA ASN A 212 8.69 -5.34 8.91
C ASN A 212 9.27 -5.29 7.48
N GLN A 213 8.47 -5.52 6.44
CA GLN A 213 8.89 -5.40 5.04
C GLN A 213 8.87 -3.94 4.56
N PHE A 214 8.11 -3.07 5.24
CA PHE A 214 7.91 -1.67 4.87
C PHE A 214 8.72 -0.70 5.73
N ILE A 215 9.51 -1.20 6.70
CA ILE A 215 10.31 -0.35 7.59
C ILE A 215 11.71 -0.94 7.83
N ASP A 216 12.73 -0.08 7.90
CA ASP A 216 14.06 -0.51 8.37
C ASP A 216 14.15 -0.41 9.90
N ALA A 217 13.85 -1.54 10.56
CA ALA A 217 13.90 -1.64 12.03
C ALA A 217 15.31 -1.41 12.63
N LYS A 218 16.39 -1.40 11.83
CA LYS A 218 17.75 -1.11 12.32
C LYS A 218 17.96 0.39 12.51
N ILE A 219 17.31 1.22 11.70
CA ILE A 219 17.45 2.68 11.73
C ILE A 219 16.41 3.31 12.67
N ILE A 220 15.23 2.68 12.78
CA ILE A 220 14.09 3.23 13.51
C ILE A 220 14.22 2.97 15.02
N LYS A 221 14.28 4.06 15.79
CA LYS A 221 14.23 4.04 17.26
C LYS A 221 12.80 4.03 17.78
N THR A 222 11.93 4.86 17.18
CA THR A 222 10.51 4.99 17.57
C THR A 222 9.63 4.89 16.32
N LEU A 223 8.63 4.02 16.36
CA LEU A 223 7.61 3.88 15.32
C LEU A 223 6.28 4.41 15.85
N PHE A 224 5.73 5.41 15.17
CA PHE A 224 4.39 5.93 15.38
C PHE A 224 3.45 5.27 14.38
N ILE A 225 2.51 4.45 14.87
CA ILE A 225 1.42 3.91 14.07
C ILE A 225 0.29 4.92 14.07
N ILE A 226 -0.21 5.20 12.87
CA ILE A 226 -1.23 6.20 12.57
C ILE A 226 -2.40 5.47 11.92
N PRO A 227 -3.39 5.03 12.71
CA PRO A 227 -4.60 4.42 12.20
C PRO A 227 -5.36 5.41 11.32
N SER A 228 -5.87 4.95 10.17
CA SER A 228 -6.67 5.77 9.26
C SER A 228 -7.91 5.03 8.78
N PHE A 229 -9.05 5.72 8.78
CA PHE A 229 -10.30 5.22 8.23
C PHE A 229 -10.34 5.48 6.71
N PHE A 230 -10.06 6.72 6.30
CA PHE A 230 -10.24 7.14 4.91
C PHE A 230 -9.15 6.60 3.97
N HIS A 231 -7.94 6.33 4.47
CA HIS A 231 -6.93 5.51 3.79
C HIS A 231 -7.03 4.03 4.18
N SER A 232 -8.24 3.47 4.03
CA SER A 232 -8.64 2.16 4.56
C SER A 232 -7.74 0.98 4.15
N TYR A 233 -7.14 1.00 2.97
CA TYR A 233 -6.35 -0.11 2.42
C TYR A 233 -4.87 0.23 2.29
N THR A 234 -4.41 1.25 3.00
CA THR A 234 -3.05 1.80 2.84
C THR A 234 -2.10 1.29 3.92
N LEU A 235 -0.89 0.93 3.50
CA LEU A 235 0.28 0.81 4.37
C LEU A 235 1.36 1.73 3.80
N SER A 236 1.64 2.84 4.47
CA SER A 236 2.60 3.82 3.96
C SER A 236 3.51 4.32 5.07
N GLN A 237 4.82 4.13 4.85
CA GLN A 237 5.85 4.75 5.66
C GLN A 237 6.18 6.12 5.07
N ASN A 238 5.94 7.20 5.82
CA ASN A 238 6.21 8.54 5.30
C ASN A 238 7.66 8.98 5.51
N ARG A 239 8.28 8.61 6.64
CA ARG A 239 9.57 9.21 7.03
C ARG A 239 10.34 8.43 8.07
N ILE A 240 11.66 8.62 8.09
CA ILE A 240 12.52 8.48 9.27
C ILE A 240 13.22 9.82 9.52
N ASN A 241 12.99 10.45 10.67
CA ASN A 241 13.65 11.72 10.99
C ASN A 241 15.07 11.50 11.56
N LYS A 242 15.83 12.58 11.78
CA LYS A 242 17.20 12.51 12.34
C LYS A 242 17.27 11.85 13.73
N LYS A 243 16.16 11.81 14.46
CA LYS A 243 16.06 11.15 15.77
C LYS A 243 15.74 9.65 15.65
N GLY A 244 15.51 9.13 14.44
CA GLY A 244 15.09 7.76 14.19
C GLY A 244 13.59 7.53 14.45
N GLU A 245 12.77 8.57 14.35
CA GLU A 245 11.31 8.47 14.48
C GLU A 245 10.69 8.23 13.12
N SER A 246 9.80 7.24 13.03
CA SER A 246 9.09 6.86 11.82
C SER A 246 7.59 6.90 12.00
N TYR A 247 6.87 7.35 10.97
CA TYR A 247 5.42 7.48 10.96
C TYR A 247 4.83 6.55 9.91
N LEU A 248 4.02 5.59 10.36
CA LEU A 248 3.42 4.55 9.55
C LEU A 248 1.91 4.72 9.55
N ILE A 249 1.37 5.12 8.40
CA ILE A 249 -0.09 5.12 8.18
C ILE A 249 -0.52 3.68 7.98
N LEU A 250 -1.58 3.30 8.67
CA LEU A 250 -2.12 1.95 8.63
C LEU A 250 -3.65 2.01 8.53
N GLY A 251 -4.14 1.65 7.34
CA GLY A 251 -5.57 1.63 7.03
C GLY A 251 -6.31 0.51 7.74
N LYS A 252 -7.56 0.76 8.15
CA LYS A 252 -8.37 -0.21 8.91
C LYS A 252 -8.56 -1.57 8.24
N ASN A 253 -8.56 -1.62 6.91
CA ASN A 253 -8.78 -2.81 6.10
C ASN A 253 -7.49 -3.33 5.43
N ILE A 254 -6.30 -2.85 5.81
CA ILE A 254 -5.04 -3.24 5.16
C ILE A 254 -4.78 -4.76 5.20
N GLU A 255 -5.22 -5.45 6.25
CA GLU A 255 -5.13 -6.91 6.36
C GLU A 255 -5.77 -7.60 5.15
N GLN A 256 -6.82 -7.03 4.56
CA GLN A 256 -7.52 -7.60 3.41
C GLN A 256 -6.66 -7.58 2.14
N ILE A 257 -5.79 -6.58 1.96
CA ILE A 257 -4.86 -6.52 0.82
C ILE A 257 -3.89 -7.70 0.88
N PHE A 258 -3.33 -7.96 2.07
CA PHE A 258 -2.41 -9.07 2.26
C PHE A 258 -3.11 -10.43 2.23
N GLN A 259 -4.35 -10.52 2.70
CA GLN A 259 -5.16 -11.73 2.58
C GLN A 259 -5.56 -12.03 1.13
N GLY A 260 -5.95 -11.00 0.37
CA GLY A 260 -6.31 -11.10 -1.05
C GLY A 260 -5.13 -11.49 -1.93
N ALA A 261 -4.00 -10.80 -1.80
CA ALA A 261 -2.75 -11.13 -2.48
C ALA A 261 -2.29 -12.56 -2.18
N ASN A 262 -2.31 -12.95 -0.89
CA ASN A 262 -1.99 -14.32 -0.50
C ASN A 262 -3.01 -15.33 -1.04
N ARG A 263 -4.30 -14.97 -1.15
CA ARG A 263 -5.34 -15.84 -1.69
C ARG A 263 -5.13 -16.06 -3.18
N GLU A 264 -4.81 -15.04 -3.97
CA GLU A 264 -4.57 -15.17 -5.41
C GLU A 264 -3.32 -16.01 -5.69
N ALA A 265 -2.19 -15.69 -5.04
CA ALA A 265 -0.97 -16.50 -5.14
C ALA A 265 -1.20 -17.95 -4.64
N SER A 266 -1.98 -18.13 -3.57
CA SER A 266 -2.38 -19.46 -3.10
C SER A 266 -3.31 -20.15 -4.09
N MET A 267 -4.23 -19.44 -4.74
CA MET A 267 -5.17 -19.99 -5.70
C MET A 267 -4.43 -20.45 -6.96
N GLU A 268 -3.50 -19.65 -7.50
CA GLU A 268 -2.64 -20.06 -8.61
C GLU A 268 -1.79 -21.29 -8.27
N ARG A 269 -1.15 -21.29 -7.09
CA ARG A 269 -0.41 -22.45 -6.58
C ARG A 269 -1.30 -23.69 -6.50
N ASN A 270 -2.50 -23.56 -5.91
CA ASN A 270 -3.41 -24.67 -5.73
C ASN A 270 -4.03 -25.15 -7.06
N ILE A 271 -4.32 -24.26 -8.01
CA ILE A 271 -4.73 -24.61 -9.38
C ILE A 271 -3.61 -25.39 -10.08
N SER A 272 -2.34 -24.99 -9.94
CA SER A 272 -1.20 -25.74 -10.45
C SER A 272 -1.10 -27.14 -9.83
N ILE A 273 -1.34 -27.25 -8.52
CA ILE A 273 -1.43 -28.53 -7.82
C ILE A 273 -2.58 -29.38 -8.39
N PHE A 274 -3.78 -28.84 -8.57
CA PHE A 274 -4.92 -29.57 -9.17
C PHE A 274 -4.63 -30.04 -10.59
N LYS A 275 -4.01 -29.21 -11.43
CA LYS A 275 -3.59 -29.59 -12.78
C LYS A 275 -2.58 -30.75 -12.77
N ASN A 276 -1.73 -30.82 -11.75
CA ASN A 276 -0.79 -31.92 -11.56
C ASN A 276 -1.46 -33.20 -11.02
N LEU A 277 -2.40 -33.05 -10.09
CA LEU A 277 -3.15 -34.18 -9.51
C LEU A 277 -4.22 -34.75 -10.43
N GLY A 278 -4.74 -33.96 -11.38
CA GLY A 278 -5.71 -34.39 -12.38
C GLY A 278 -5.12 -35.27 -13.50
N ASP A 279 -3.80 -35.46 -13.53
CA ASP A 279 -3.09 -36.30 -14.48
C ASP A 279 -2.85 -37.69 -13.89
N LEU A 280 -3.28 -38.73 -14.61
CA LEU A 280 -3.22 -40.10 -14.12
C LEU A 280 -1.80 -40.54 -13.76
N ASN A 281 -0.82 -40.28 -14.64
CA ASN A 281 0.56 -40.73 -14.43
C ASN A 281 1.20 -40.00 -13.24
N ARG A 282 0.99 -38.68 -13.12
CA ARG A 282 1.49 -37.88 -11.99
C ARG A 282 0.81 -38.25 -10.68
N TYR A 283 -0.48 -38.55 -10.69
CA TYR A 283 -1.19 -39.03 -9.51
C TYR A 283 -0.65 -40.39 -9.04
N THR A 284 -0.42 -41.34 -9.97
CA THR A 284 0.19 -42.64 -9.61
C THR A 284 1.64 -42.48 -9.13
N PHE A 285 2.41 -41.55 -9.71
CA PHE A 285 3.74 -41.18 -9.20
C PHE A 285 3.66 -40.72 -7.74
N ILE A 286 2.81 -39.76 -7.42
CA ILE A 286 2.59 -39.28 -6.04
C ILE A 286 2.16 -40.41 -5.11
N LYS A 287 1.27 -41.30 -5.57
CA LYS A 287 0.83 -42.46 -4.79
C LYS A 287 2.00 -43.39 -4.45
N LEU A 288 2.88 -43.69 -5.42
CA LEU A 288 4.10 -44.46 -5.16
C LEU A 288 4.99 -43.80 -4.11
N LEU A 289 5.17 -42.47 -4.18
CA LEU A 289 5.96 -41.73 -3.20
C LEU A 289 5.29 -41.63 -1.82
N SER A 290 3.98 -41.87 -1.72
CA SER A 290 3.29 -41.90 -0.44
C SER A 290 3.70 -43.12 0.41
N GLU A 291 4.17 -44.19 -0.24
CA GLU A 291 4.65 -45.42 0.38
C GLU A 291 6.12 -45.34 0.85
N GLY A 292 6.85 -44.32 0.38
CA GLY A 292 8.24 -44.08 0.72
C GLY A 292 8.99 -43.35 -0.40
N GLU A 293 10.21 -42.90 -0.09
CA GLU A 293 11.11 -42.36 -1.11
C GLU A 293 11.44 -43.42 -2.17
N LYS A 294 11.54 -42.99 -3.44
CA LYS A 294 11.82 -43.87 -4.57
C LYS A 294 12.93 -43.30 -5.46
N TYR A 295 13.82 -44.18 -5.91
CA TYR A 295 14.76 -43.87 -6.98
C TYR A 295 14.05 -43.87 -8.35
N GLY A 296 14.52 -43.03 -9.28
CA GLY A 296 13.90 -42.84 -10.60
C GLY A 296 13.66 -44.12 -11.42
N GLN A 297 14.51 -45.14 -11.27
CA GLN A 297 14.30 -46.42 -11.93
C GLN A 297 13.13 -47.22 -11.34
N GLU A 298 12.94 -47.19 -10.01
CA GLU A 298 11.80 -47.85 -9.36
C GLU A 298 10.47 -47.27 -9.84
N ILE A 299 10.44 -45.95 -10.10
CA ILE A 299 9.27 -45.27 -10.66
C ILE A 299 9.06 -45.65 -12.13
N THR A 300 10.14 -45.80 -12.90
CA THR A 300 10.11 -46.23 -14.31
C THR A 300 9.48 -47.63 -14.41
N GLU A 301 9.95 -48.57 -13.58
CA GLU A 301 9.48 -49.95 -13.52
C GLU A 301 8.03 -50.05 -13.03
N ALA A 302 7.68 -49.30 -11.97
CA ALA A 302 6.34 -49.33 -11.39
C ALA A 302 5.26 -48.72 -12.30
N LEU A 303 5.61 -47.69 -13.08
CA LEU A 303 4.66 -46.99 -13.95
C LEU A 303 4.69 -47.47 -15.42
N GLY A 304 5.69 -48.25 -15.81
CA GLY A 304 5.86 -48.71 -17.20
C GLY A 304 6.14 -47.57 -18.19
N ILE A 305 6.74 -46.47 -17.74
CA ILE A 305 7.07 -45.29 -18.55
C ILE A 305 8.57 -45.11 -18.70
N THR A 306 9.01 -44.33 -19.68
CA THR A 306 10.45 -44.10 -19.90
C THR A 306 11.06 -43.17 -18.84
N SER A 307 12.37 -43.26 -18.63
CA SER A 307 13.11 -42.34 -17.73
C SER A 307 12.96 -40.86 -18.14
N ALA A 308 12.85 -40.57 -19.44
CA ALA A 308 12.57 -39.22 -19.93
C ALA A 308 11.16 -38.75 -19.48
N THR A 309 10.16 -39.64 -19.55
CA THR A 309 8.80 -39.38 -19.08
C THR A 309 8.75 -39.20 -17.56
N VAL A 310 9.49 -40.00 -16.79
CA VAL A 310 9.66 -39.82 -15.33
C VAL A 310 10.22 -38.42 -15.04
N SER A 311 11.27 -38.01 -15.74
CA SER A 311 11.90 -36.69 -15.55
C SER A 311 10.94 -35.54 -15.87
N TYR A 312 10.15 -35.68 -16.94
CA TYR A 312 9.12 -34.70 -17.30
C TYR A 312 8.04 -34.57 -16.21
N HIS A 313 7.50 -35.69 -15.72
CA HIS A 313 6.50 -35.67 -14.65
C HIS A 313 7.10 -35.15 -13.34
N ALA A 314 8.30 -35.59 -12.97
CA ALA A 314 8.99 -35.14 -11.77
C ALA A 314 9.23 -33.63 -11.81
N ASN A 315 9.66 -33.06 -12.94
CA ASN A 315 9.87 -31.61 -13.07
C ASN A 315 8.57 -30.82 -12.82
N ASN A 316 7.44 -31.26 -13.41
CA ASN A 316 6.15 -30.63 -13.18
C ASN A 316 5.71 -30.73 -11.71
N LEU A 317 5.94 -31.88 -11.07
CA LEU A 317 5.64 -32.11 -9.66
C LEU A 317 6.54 -31.29 -8.72
N LEU A 318 7.81 -31.09 -9.08
CA LEU A 318 8.77 -30.24 -8.35
C LEU A 318 8.38 -28.76 -8.44
N ILE A 319 8.05 -28.28 -9.64
CA ILE A 319 7.58 -26.90 -9.85
C ILE A 319 6.29 -26.64 -9.06
N ALA A 320 5.38 -27.62 -9.01
CA ALA A 320 4.16 -27.54 -8.18
C ALA A 320 4.42 -27.73 -6.67
N GLY A 321 5.66 -28.01 -6.26
CA GLY A 321 6.04 -28.25 -4.87
C GLY A 321 5.41 -29.50 -4.26
N LEU A 322 5.00 -30.48 -5.06
CA LEU A 322 4.36 -31.72 -4.60
C LEU A 322 5.38 -32.81 -4.22
N ILE A 323 6.58 -32.74 -4.76
CA ILE A 323 7.68 -33.67 -4.45
C ILE A 323 8.96 -32.89 -4.20
N THR A 324 9.92 -33.55 -3.57
CA THR A 324 11.31 -33.10 -3.42
C THR A 324 12.24 -34.07 -4.12
N MET A 325 13.43 -33.60 -4.49
CA MET A 325 14.45 -34.39 -5.19
C MET A 325 15.78 -34.27 -4.47
N GLU A 326 16.42 -35.41 -4.20
CA GLU A 326 17.78 -35.47 -3.70
C GLU A 326 18.65 -36.33 -4.61
N ARG A 327 19.93 -35.97 -4.75
CA ARG A 327 20.90 -36.75 -5.52
C ARG A 327 21.96 -37.32 -4.60
N TYR A 328 22.05 -38.65 -4.58
CA TYR A 328 23.10 -39.40 -3.88
C TYR A 328 23.92 -40.16 -4.93
N GLU A 329 25.20 -39.80 -5.04
CA GLU A 329 26.10 -40.29 -6.09
C GLU A 329 25.51 -40.11 -7.50
N ASN A 330 25.25 -41.21 -8.22
CA ASN A 330 24.66 -41.23 -9.56
C ASN A 330 23.16 -41.53 -9.56
N LYS A 331 22.49 -41.47 -8.40
CA LYS A 331 21.06 -41.79 -8.25
C LYS A 331 20.25 -40.56 -7.83
N THR A 332 19.13 -40.34 -8.52
CA THR A 332 18.15 -39.30 -8.20
C THR A 332 16.96 -39.92 -7.46
N TYR A 333 16.77 -39.53 -6.21
CA TYR A 333 15.67 -39.95 -5.36
C TYR A 333 14.60 -38.87 -5.29
N TYR A 334 13.35 -39.32 -5.22
CA TYR A 334 12.18 -38.45 -5.10
C TYR A 334 11.39 -38.81 -3.85
N SER A 335 10.94 -37.79 -3.13
CA SER A 335 10.16 -37.92 -1.90
C SER A 335 8.93 -37.03 -1.94
N LEU A 336 7.85 -37.46 -1.30
CA LEU A 336 6.59 -36.74 -1.29
C LEU A 336 6.64 -35.53 -0.35
N ASN A 337 6.28 -34.34 -0.84
CA ASN A 337 6.09 -33.16 0.02
C ASN A 337 4.70 -33.21 0.67
N LYS A 338 4.59 -33.96 1.76
CA LYS A 338 3.32 -34.14 2.51
C LYS A 338 2.77 -32.82 3.05
N GLU A 339 3.62 -31.85 3.35
CA GLU A 339 3.20 -30.57 3.89
C GLU A 339 2.49 -29.71 2.83
N SER A 340 3.01 -29.70 1.60
CA SER A 340 2.37 -29.03 0.46
C SER A 340 0.95 -29.56 0.20
N LEU A 341 0.76 -30.88 0.32
CA LEU A 341 -0.57 -31.50 0.20
C LEU A 341 -1.52 -31.11 1.34
N ARG A 342 -1.04 -31.04 2.59
CA ARG A 342 -1.87 -30.60 3.73
C ARG A 342 -2.32 -29.16 3.56
N GLN A 343 -1.39 -28.27 3.21
CA GLN A 343 -1.69 -26.86 2.94
C GLN A 343 -2.75 -26.69 1.84
N MET A 344 -2.68 -27.50 0.78
CA MET A 344 -3.69 -27.49 -0.28
C MET A 344 -5.05 -27.98 0.22
N ILE A 345 -5.11 -29.04 1.00
CA ILE A 345 -6.38 -29.54 1.58
C ILE A 345 -7.00 -28.49 2.50
N ASP A 346 -6.20 -27.86 3.35
CA ASP A 346 -6.67 -26.82 4.26
C ASP A 346 -7.13 -25.57 3.49
N PHE A 347 -6.45 -25.22 2.39
CA PHE A 347 -6.91 -24.19 1.47
C PHE A 347 -8.30 -24.52 0.90
N ILE A 348 -8.54 -25.73 0.38
CA ILE A 348 -9.85 -26.13 -0.15
C ILE A 348 -10.94 -26.02 0.91
N LYS A 349 -10.68 -26.54 2.11
CA LYS A 349 -11.65 -26.48 3.22
C LYS A 349 -12.05 -25.05 3.53
N LYS A 350 -11.05 -24.16 3.63
CA LYS A 350 -11.26 -22.74 3.87
C LYS A 350 -12.00 -22.05 2.72
N ASP A 351 -11.62 -22.33 1.48
CA ASP A 351 -12.14 -21.65 0.29
C ASP A 351 -13.57 -22.10 -0.06
N LEU A 352 -13.86 -23.40 0.04
CA LEU A 352 -15.17 -23.98 -0.21
C LEU A 352 -16.09 -23.97 1.02
N LYS A 353 -15.58 -23.56 2.19
CA LYS A 353 -16.30 -23.51 3.47
C LYS A 353 -16.85 -24.89 3.91
N ILE A 354 -16.00 -25.92 3.85
CA ILE A 354 -16.34 -27.33 4.19
C ILE A 354 -15.51 -27.90 5.33
#